data_AF-A0A090V826-F1
#
_entry.id   AF-A0A090V826-F1
#
_cell.length_a   1.000
_cell.length_b   1.000
_cell.length_c   1.000
_cell.angle_alpha   90.00
_cell.angle_beta   90.00
_cell.angle_gamma   90.00
#
_symmetry.space_group_name_H-M   'P 1'
#
loop_
_entity.id
_entity.type
_entity.pdbx_description
1 polymer ?
#
loop_
_entity_poly.entity_id
_entity_poly.type
_entity_poly.pdbx_seq_one_letter_code
_entity_poly.pdbx_strand_id
1 'polypeptide(L)' 'MRYGFTITLISAVKLAYKKGSFALFKDYMSGYFKAKKEDITPLVSVEEGEFIRNLRWKGILSKFKK' A
#
# COMPACT_ATOMS: atom_id res chain seq x y z
N MET A 1 6.17 6.28 -0.57
CA MET A 1 6.31 4.83 -0.91
C MET A 1 5.77 4.60 -2.31
N ARG A 2 6.50 3.89 -3.18
CA ARG A 2 6.10 3.68 -4.59
C ARG A 2 5.18 2.47 -4.79
N TYR A 3 4.37 2.12 -3.78
CA TYR A 3 3.51 0.93 -3.81
C TYR A 3 2.31 1.04 -4.75
N GLY A 4 2.01 2.25 -5.24
CA GLY A 4 0.84 2.51 -6.07
C GLY A 4 -0.46 2.42 -5.27
N PHE A 5 -1.56 2.80 -5.92
CA PHE A 5 -2.89 2.85 -5.29
C PHE A 5 -3.40 1.46 -4.87
N THR A 6 -3.20 0.45 -5.72
CA THR A 6 -3.74 -0.90 -5.53
C THR A 6 -3.16 -1.63 -4.30
N ILE A 7 -1.84 -1.64 -4.14
CA ILE A 7 -1.20 -2.27 -2.96
C ILE A 7 -1.56 -1.51 -1.69
N THR A 8 -1.65 -0.18 -1.76
CA THR A 8 -2.04 0.65 -0.62
C THR A 8 -3.47 0.33 -0.19
N LEU A 9 -4.40 0.21 -1.14
CA LEU A 9 -5.78 -0.17 -0.88
C LEU A 9 -5.88 -1.55 -0.23
N ILE A 10 -5.21 -2.56 -0.80
CA ILE A 10 -5.18 -3.92 -0.24
C ILE A 10 -4.61 -3.92 1.18
N SER A 11 -3.55 -3.14 1.41
CA SER A 11 -2.90 -3.04 2.73
C SER A 11 -3.80 -2.34 3.76
N ALA A 12 -4.46 -1.24 3.36
CA ALA A 12 -5.39 -0.52 4.21
C ALA A 12 -6.59 -1.38 4.59
N VAL A 13 -7.20 -2.09 3.62
CA VAL A 13 -8.31 -3.03 3.88
C VAL A 13 -7.85 -4.15 4.81
N LYS A 14 -6.71 -4.78 4.52
CA LYS A 14 -6.17 -5.88 5.34
C LYS A 14 -5.92 -5.43 6.78
N LEU A 15 -5.37 -4.24 6.98
CA LEU A 15 -5.04 -3.73 8.30
C LEU A 15 -6.28 -3.28 9.07
N ALA A 16 -7.23 -2.62 8.40
CA ALA A 16 -8.52 -2.27 8.97
C ALA A 16 -9.30 -3.52 9.41
N TYR A 17 -9.30 -4.56 8.58
CA TYR A 17 -9.89 -5.86 8.92
C TYR A 17 -9.19 -6.49 10.12
N LYS A 18 -7.85 -6.55 10.13
CA LYS A 18 -7.06 -7.12 11.24
C LYS A 18 -7.29 -6.39 12.57
N LYS A 19 -7.47 -5.07 12.54
CA LYS A 19 -7.70 -4.25 13.73
C LYS A 19 -9.18 -4.07 14.06
N GLY A 20 -10.10 -4.60 13.25
CA GLY A 20 -11.55 -4.46 13.44
C GLY A 20 -12.06 -3.02 13.37
N SER A 21 -11.30 -2.09 12.78
CA SER A 21 -11.64 -0.66 12.77
C SER A 21 -11.64 -0.11 11.35
N PHE A 22 -12.84 0.24 10.88
CA PHE A 22 -13.03 0.88 9.58
C PHE A 22 -12.55 2.34 9.56
N ALA A 23 -12.43 2.99 10.72
CA ALA A 23 -11.86 4.33 10.82
C ALA A 23 -10.41 4.36 10.29
N LEU A 24 -9.62 3.33 10.63
CA LEU A 24 -8.24 3.21 10.17
C LEU A 24 -8.14 3.11 8.65
N PHE A 25 -9.10 2.45 7.99
CA PHE A 25 -9.13 2.42 6.52
C PHE A 25 -9.21 3.85 5.96
N LYS A 26 -10.12 4.68 6.50
CA LYS A 26 -10.26 6.09 6.08
C LYS A 26 -8.99 6.88 6.36
N ASP A 27 -8.36 6.68 7.52
CA ASP A 27 -7.12 7.37 7.87
C ASP A 27 -5.99 7.03 6.90
N TYR A 28 -5.82 5.76 6.54
CA TYR A 28 -4.83 5.33 5.56
C TYR A 28 -5.10 5.88 4.16
N MET A 29 -6.35 5.87 3.71
CA MET A 29 -6.72 6.43 2.40
C MET A 29 -6.52 7.94 2.36
N SER A 30 -6.94 8.66 3.41
CA SER A 30 -6.72 10.10 3.55
C SER A 30 -5.23 10.45 3.53
N GLY A 31 -4.41 9.72 4.28
CA GLY A 31 -2.96 9.87 4.28
C GLY A 31 -2.33 9.63 2.89
N TYR A 32 -2.81 8.63 2.15
CA TYR A 32 -2.35 8.37 0.78
C TYR A 32 -2.67 9.54 -0.17
N PHE A 33 -3.91 10.06 -0.13
CA PHE A 33 -4.30 11.18 -0.99
C PHE A 33 -3.56 12.47 -0.62
N LYS A 34 -3.34 12.71 0.68
CA LYS A 34 -2.56 13.84 1.16
C LYS A 34 -1.12 13.75 0.66
N ALA A 35 -0.47 12.60 0.83
CA ALA A 35 0.91 12.40 0.35
C ALA A 35 1.04 12.49 -1.18
N LYS A 36 0.02 12.05 -1.93
CA LYS A 36 -0.03 12.20 -3.39
C LYS A 36 -0.20 13.67 -3.81
N LYS A 37 -0.98 14.45 -3.05
CA LYS A 37 -1.22 15.87 -3.31
C LYS A 37 0.00 16.73 -2.96
N GLU A 38 0.68 16.40 -1.87
CA GLU A 38 1.88 17.09 -1.40
C GLU A 38 3.16 16.67 -2.14
N ASP A 39 3.04 15.81 -3.17
CA ASP A 39 4.15 15.26 -3.96
C ASP A 39 5.35 14.83 -3.11
N ILE A 40 5.06 14.16 -1.99
CA ILE A 40 6.10 13.81 -1.01
C ILE A 40 7.12 12.92 -1.70
N THR A 41 8.36 13.41 -1.78
CA THR A 41 9.49 12.70 -2.36
C THR A 41 9.56 11.29 -1.77
N PRO A 42 9.46 10.24 -2.59
CA PRO A 42 9.57 8.89 -2.09
C PRO A 42 10.95 8.68 -1.46
N LEU A 43 10.98 8.11 -0.26
CA LEU A 43 12.20 7.67 0.43
C LEU A 43 13.02 6.63 -0.35
N VAL A 44 12.45 6.04 -1.40
CA VAL A 44 13.04 4.94 -2.17
C VAL A 44 13.15 5.35 -3.63
N SER A 45 14.21 4.89 -4.29
CA SER A 45 14.44 5.13 -5.71
C SER A 45 13.35 4.47 -6.57
N VAL A 46 13.38 4.75 -7.88
CA VAL A 46 12.48 4.09 -8.85
C VAL A 46 12.62 2.57 -8.78
N GLU A 47 13.87 2.10 -8.87
CA GLU A 47 14.23 0.69 -8.95
C GLU A 47 13.88 -0.05 -7.65
N GLU A 48 14.18 0.57 -6.49
CA GLU A 48 13.80 0.02 -5.19
C GLU A 48 12.27 -0.05 -5.05
N GLY A 49 11.56 0.96 -5.53
CA GLY A 49 10.10 0.97 -5.57
C GLY A 49 9.52 -0.19 -6.38
N GLU A 50 10.09 -0.46 -7.55
CA GLU A 50 9.69 -1.58 -8.41
C GLU A 50 9.99 -2.93 -7.77
N PHE A 51 11.18 -3.09 -7.19
CA PHE A 51 11.56 -4.30 -6.46
C PHE A 51 10.56 -4.60 -5.34
N ILE A 52 10.25 -3.61 -4.50
CA ILE A 52 9.32 -3.84 -3.38
C ILE A 52 7.90 -4.10 -3.89
N ARG A 53 7.45 -3.41 -4.95
CA ARG A 53 6.14 -3.66 -5.59
C ARG A 53 6.04 -5.09 -6.09
N ASN A 54 7.06 -5.59 -6.79
CA ASN A 54 7.13 -6.96 -7.29
C ASN A 54 7.15 -7.97 -6.15
N LEU A 55 7.93 -7.72 -5.10
CA LEU A 55 7.98 -8.57 -3.91
C LEU A 55 6.60 -8.67 -3.21
N ARG A 56 5.90 -7.54 -3.08
CA ARG A 56 4.55 -7.49 -2.50
C ARG A 56 3.55 -8.26 -3.35
N TRP A 57 3.53 -8.03 -4.66
CA TRP A 57 2.65 -8.78 -5.57
C TRP A 57 2.94 -10.27 -5.52
N LYS A 58 4.21 -10.69 -5.52
CA LYS A 58 4.58 -12.10 -5.39
C LYS A 58 4.02 -12.72 -4.10
N GLY A 59 4.11 -12.02 -2.97
CA GLY A 59 3.54 -12.48 -1.69
C GLY A 59 2.02 -12.43 -1.58
N ILE A 60 1.36 -11.55 -2.33
CA ILE A 60 -0.11 -11.52 -2.44
C ILE A 60 -0.58 -12.67 -3.32
N LEU A 61 -0.01 -12.80 -4.53
CA LEU A 61 -0.32 -13.86 -5.49
C LEU A 61 -0.01 -15.26 -4.95
N SER A 62 1.04 -15.41 -4.14
CA SER A 62 1.34 -16.69 -3.48
C SER A 62 0.26 -17.15 -2.51
N LYS A 63 -0.60 -16.25 -2.00
CA LYS A 63 -1.76 -16.62 -1.20
C LYS A 63 -2.95 -17.09 -2.05
N PHE A 64 -2.93 -16.80 -3.35
CA PHE A 64 -3.97 -17.20 -4.31
C PHE A 64 -3.57 -18.39 -5.19
N LYS A 65 -2.27 -18.64 -5.37
CA LYS A 65 -1.78 -19.93 -5.90
C LYS A 65 -1.96 -20.99 -4.83
N LYS A 66 -3.07 -21.71 -4.94
CA LYS A 66 -3.36 -22.95 -4.23
C LYS A 66 -2.44 -24.07 -4.71
#